data_AF-A0A8R7Q404-F1
#
_entry.id   AF-A0A8R7Q404-F1
#
_cell.length_a   1.000
_cell.length_b   1.000
_cell.length_c   1.000
_cell.angle_alpha   90.00
_cell.angle_beta   90.00
_cell.angle_gamma   90.00
#
_symmetry.space_group_name_H-M   'P 1'
#
loop_
_entity.id
_entity.type
_entity.pdbx_description
1 polymer ?
#
loop_
_entity_poly.entity_id
_entity_poly.type
_entity_poly.pdbx_seq_one_letter_code
_entity_poly.pdbx_strand_id
1 'polypeptide(L)'
;MGALFSHLAMSITSGLIDDDTISVLFGIFWPLLEKLSQSSHMENTSLSTAACRSLSSAIHSCGQHFQILLPKILECLSTNFLLYQRHDCFLRTAANMIEEFGHKEEYSVVCVRTIETFSSAASLSNLNSSYTCDQEPDLIEAYANFTSAFIRCCQKEAIVASRSLLELSFQKAAICSTAMHRGAALAAISYMSCFFDASLTDVLESPECPSDESRGVVLVQILARCGEGLMSNVFYALLGVSALSRVHKSATMLQQLAALCSLCERTMWRGILCWDSLCGWLQTTVSSLPSEYLRQGEAEMIIPLWLKVLQDAASDYLHSRTGDNCRNHPGYMQGKGGRTLKRVIRDFAESHRNVPTPYIDSRWGCRQQFS
;
A
#
# COMPACT_ATOMS: atom_id res chain seq x y z
N MET A 1 -21.13 21.58 -5.67
CA MET A 1 -19.98 21.96 -4.83
C MET A 1 -18.66 21.73 -5.56
N GLY A 2 -18.31 20.50 -5.98
CA GLY A 2 -17.07 20.25 -6.74
C GLY A 2 -16.89 21.18 -7.96
N ALA A 3 -17.89 21.25 -8.84
CA ALA A 3 -17.87 22.15 -10.00
C ALA A 3 -17.75 23.64 -9.63
N LEU A 4 -18.35 24.06 -8.50
CA LEU A 4 -18.28 25.44 -8.05
C LEU A 4 -16.85 25.78 -7.58
N PHE A 5 -16.25 24.92 -6.76
CA PHE A 5 -14.87 25.12 -6.30
C PHE A 5 -13.84 24.97 -7.43
N SER A 6 -14.07 24.12 -8.44
CA SER A 6 -13.19 24.06 -9.62
C SER A 6 -13.22 25.35 -10.43
N HIS A 7 -14.39 25.97 -10.61
CA HIS A 7 -14.49 27.27 -11.29
C HIS A 7 -13.88 28.42 -10.46
N LEU A 8 -14.04 28.36 -9.13
CA LEU A 8 -13.43 29.34 -8.23
C LEU A 8 -11.90 29.23 -8.26
N ALA A 9 -11.33 28.02 -8.26
CA ALA A 9 -9.88 27.81 -8.36
C ALA A 9 -9.26 28.48 -9.61
N MET A 10 -9.93 28.37 -10.76
CA MET A 10 -9.51 29.05 -12.00
C MET A 10 -9.59 30.59 -11.88
N SER A 11 -10.53 31.09 -11.09
CA SER A 11 -10.75 32.53 -10.91
C SER A 11 -9.79 33.13 -9.87
N ILE A 12 -9.44 32.36 -8.83
CA ILE A 12 -8.43 32.71 -7.81
C ILE A 12 -7.05 32.82 -8.45
N THR A 13 -6.69 31.85 -9.32
CA THR A 13 -5.42 31.90 -10.08
C THR A 13 -5.35 33.09 -11.03
N SER A 14 -6.49 33.65 -11.46
CA SER A 14 -6.56 34.89 -12.24
C SER A 14 -6.63 36.18 -11.40
N GLY A 15 -6.58 36.09 -10.06
CA GLY A 15 -6.62 37.23 -9.14
C GLY A 15 -7.99 37.92 -9.02
N LEU A 16 -9.07 37.25 -9.45
CA LEU A 16 -10.41 37.83 -9.52
C LEU A 16 -11.26 37.63 -8.25
N ILE A 17 -10.82 36.79 -7.31
CA ILE A 17 -11.58 36.41 -6.11
C ILE A 17 -10.68 36.46 -4.88
N ASP A 18 -11.20 37.06 -3.81
CA ASP A 18 -10.55 37.20 -2.51
C ASP A 18 -10.75 35.95 -1.62
N ASP A 19 -9.77 35.66 -0.76
CA ASP A 19 -9.74 34.50 0.15
C ASP A 19 -10.95 34.46 1.11
N ASP A 20 -11.49 35.64 1.43
CA ASP A 20 -12.69 35.81 2.23
C ASP A 20 -13.94 35.19 1.57
N THR A 21 -14.02 35.20 0.23
CA THR A 21 -15.17 34.64 -0.50
C THR A 21 -15.19 33.11 -0.39
N ILE A 22 -14.02 32.48 -0.47
CA ILE A 22 -13.87 31.02 -0.33
C ILE A 22 -14.25 30.61 1.10
N SER A 23 -13.78 31.36 2.08
CA SER A 23 -14.08 31.14 3.50
C SER A 23 -15.57 31.25 3.80
N VAL A 24 -16.26 32.25 3.24
CA VAL A 24 -17.73 32.39 3.34
C VAL A 24 -18.45 31.21 2.70
N LEU A 25 -18.04 30.78 1.51
CA LEU A 25 -18.64 29.63 0.84
C LEU A 25 -18.46 28.35 1.65
N PHE A 26 -17.31 28.14 2.29
CA PHE A 26 -17.14 27.03 3.23
C PHE A 26 -18.06 27.14 4.44
N GLY A 27 -18.23 28.33 5.01
CA GLY A 27 -19.18 28.57 6.09
C GLY A 27 -20.61 28.19 5.74
N ILE A 28 -21.00 28.27 4.47
CA ILE A 28 -22.32 27.89 3.97
C ILE A 28 -22.39 26.38 3.66
N PHE A 29 -21.40 25.85 2.95
CA PHE A 29 -21.44 24.49 2.42
C PHE A 29 -21.08 23.41 3.44
N TRP A 30 -20.16 23.69 4.37
CA TRP A 30 -19.75 22.69 5.36
C TRP A 30 -20.90 22.25 6.28
N PRO A 31 -21.71 23.15 6.88
CA PRO A 31 -22.82 22.72 7.73
C PRO A 31 -23.86 21.86 6.99
N LEU A 32 -24.03 22.08 5.69
CA LEU A 32 -24.93 21.26 4.86
C LEU A 32 -24.34 19.86 4.64
N LEU A 33 -23.04 19.75 4.36
CA LEU A 33 -22.35 18.46 4.25
C LEU A 33 -22.32 17.72 5.58
N GLU A 34 -22.08 18.43 6.68
CA GLU A 34 -22.05 17.86 8.02
C GLU A 34 -23.43 17.28 8.38
N LYS A 35 -24.51 18.04 8.16
CA LYS A 35 -25.88 17.52 8.33
C LYS A 35 -26.18 16.34 7.42
N LEU A 36 -25.76 16.40 6.15
CA LEU A 36 -25.92 15.29 5.21
C LEU A 36 -25.19 14.05 5.71
N SER A 37 -23.97 14.21 6.21
CA SER A 37 -23.12 13.13 6.71
C SER A 37 -23.61 12.49 8.00
N GLN A 38 -24.41 13.22 8.79
CA GLN A 38 -25.05 12.72 10.00
C GLN A 38 -26.44 12.12 9.73
N SER A 39 -26.94 12.23 8.50
CA SER A 39 -28.27 11.76 8.14
C SER A 39 -28.27 10.29 7.71
N SER A 40 -29.44 9.64 7.84
CA SER A 40 -29.66 8.27 7.33
C SER A 40 -29.50 8.13 5.83
N HIS A 41 -29.51 9.25 5.07
CA HIS A 41 -29.32 9.22 3.63
C HIS A 41 -27.93 8.73 3.21
N MET A 42 -26.93 8.75 4.11
CA MET A 42 -25.60 8.20 3.85
C MET A 42 -25.56 6.68 3.73
N GLU A 43 -26.63 5.97 4.12
CA GLU A 43 -26.80 4.55 3.81
C GLU A 43 -26.92 4.29 2.31
N ASN A 44 -27.36 5.28 1.53
CA ASN A 44 -27.41 5.15 0.09
C ASN A 44 -26.00 5.31 -0.51
N THR A 45 -25.44 4.21 -1.01
CA THR A 45 -24.10 4.16 -1.62
C THR A 45 -23.91 5.18 -2.76
N SER A 46 -24.94 5.43 -3.58
CA SER A 46 -24.83 6.38 -4.68
C SER A 46 -24.69 7.82 -4.18
N LEU A 47 -25.38 8.16 -3.09
CA LEU A 47 -25.34 9.48 -2.48
C LEU A 47 -24.05 9.71 -1.70
N SER A 48 -23.62 8.73 -0.88
CA SER A 48 -22.35 8.81 -0.16
C SER A 48 -21.18 8.94 -1.13
N THR A 49 -21.19 8.18 -2.24
CA THR A 49 -20.17 8.27 -3.29
C THR A 49 -20.21 9.63 -4.00
N ALA A 50 -21.39 10.17 -4.30
CA ALA A 50 -21.51 11.49 -4.92
C ALA A 50 -21.01 12.62 -4.00
N ALA A 51 -21.35 12.56 -2.70
CA ALA A 51 -20.88 13.51 -1.70
C ALA A 51 -19.35 13.46 -1.55
N CYS A 52 -18.80 12.25 -1.40
CA CYS A 52 -17.35 11.98 -1.32
C CYS A 52 -16.58 12.48 -2.56
N ARG A 53 -17.09 12.21 -3.76
CA ARG A 53 -16.50 12.71 -5.01
C ARG A 53 -16.55 14.24 -5.11
N SER A 54 -17.66 14.85 -4.74
CA SER A 54 -17.79 16.30 -4.75
C SER A 54 -16.84 16.96 -3.75
N LEU A 55 -16.65 16.35 -2.58
CA LEU A 55 -15.73 16.80 -1.55
C LEU A 55 -14.26 16.67 -2.01
N SER A 56 -13.88 15.51 -2.56
CA SER A 56 -12.55 15.29 -3.14
C SER A 56 -12.21 16.32 -4.22
N SER A 57 -13.15 16.58 -5.14
CA SER A 57 -12.99 17.58 -6.18
C SER A 57 -12.83 19.00 -5.63
N ALA A 58 -13.57 19.36 -4.57
CA ALA A 58 -13.45 20.66 -3.94
C ALA A 58 -12.08 20.83 -3.24
N ILE A 59 -11.62 19.79 -2.53
CA ILE A 59 -10.32 19.79 -1.86
C ILE A 59 -9.18 19.97 -2.86
N HIS A 60 -9.18 19.20 -3.95
CA HIS A 60 -8.14 19.32 -4.96
C HIS A 60 -8.14 20.70 -5.64
N SER A 61 -9.31 21.34 -5.75
CA SER A 61 -9.44 22.66 -6.38
C SER A 61 -8.99 23.80 -5.46
N CYS A 62 -9.26 23.72 -4.16
CA CYS A 62 -9.03 24.84 -3.24
C CYS A 62 -8.00 24.56 -2.13
N GLY A 63 -7.34 23.41 -2.16
CA GLY A 63 -6.16 23.03 -1.39
C GLY A 63 -6.03 23.73 -0.04
N GLN A 64 -5.16 24.73 0.04
CA GLN A 64 -4.81 25.43 1.29
C GLN A 64 -6.03 25.98 2.05
N HIS A 65 -7.12 26.36 1.39
CA HIS A 65 -8.30 26.91 2.08
C HIS A 65 -9.13 25.84 2.83
N PHE A 66 -8.92 24.55 2.54
CA PHE A 66 -9.60 23.44 3.22
C PHE A 66 -8.94 23.00 4.54
N GLN A 67 -7.75 23.53 4.87
CA GLN A 67 -6.98 23.16 6.05
C GLN A 67 -7.80 23.17 7.35
N ILE A 68 -8.55 24.25 7.58
CA ILE A 68 -9.32 24.44 8.81
C ILE A 68 -10.42 23.38 8.98
N LEU A 69 -10.93 22.82 7.88
CA LEU A 69 -11.98 21.81 7.89
C LEU A 69 -11.45 20.38 7.89
N LEU A 70 -10.16 20.17 7.64
CA LEU A 70 -9.57 18.84 7.50
C LEU A 70 -9.85 17.93 8.70
N PRO A 71 -9.66 18.35 9.97
CA PRO A 71 -9.99 17.51 11.11
C PRO A 71 -11.46 17.05 11.11
N LYS A 72 -12.38 17.97 10.84
CA LYS A 72 -13.82 17.70 10.82
C LYS A 72 -14.21 16.76 9.68
N ILE A 73 -13.57 16.91 8.51
CA ILE A 73 -13.82 16.05 7.37
C ILE A 73 -13.30 14.63 7.64
N LEU A 74 -12.07 14.47 8.11
CA LEU A 74 -11.52 13.14 8.41
C LEU A 74 -12.30 12.43 9.53
N GLU A 75 -12.74 13.17 10.54
CA GLU A 75 -13.63 12.66 11.59
C GLU A 75 -14.98 12.21 10.99
N CYS A 76 -15.61 13.05 10.18
CA CYS A 76 -16.86 12.74 9.47
C CYS A 76 -16.74 11.47 8.61
N LEU A 77 -15.67 11.34 7.82
CA LEU A 77 -15.40 10.15 6.99
C LEU A 77 -15.20 8.90 7.86
N SER A 78 -14.47 9.03 8.98
CA SER A 78 -14.22 7.96 9.93
C SER A 78 -15.52 7.46 10.57
N THR A 79 -16.35 8.36 11.07
CA THR A 79 -17.66 8.03 11.66
C THR A 79 -18.59 7.37 10.64
N ASN A 80 -18.66 7.92 9.42
CA ASN A 80 -19.51 7.36 8.37
C ASN A 80 -19.04 5.98 7.92
N PHE A 81 -17.74 5.75 7.85
CA PHE A 81 -17.21 4.43 7.53
C PHE A 81 -17.55 3.40 8.60
N LEU A 82 -17.50 3.74 9.89
CA LEU A 82 -17.90 2.83 10.97
C LEU A 82 -19.38 2.41 10.86
N LEU A 83 -20.25 3.32 10.42
CA LEU A 83 -21.67 3.05 10.20
C LEU A 83 -21.93 2.25 8.91
N TYR A 84 -21.19 2.56 7.84
CA TYR A 84 -21.41 2.02 6.50
C TYR A 84 -20.11 1.42 5.92
N GLN A 85 -19.63 0.36 6.54
CA GLN A 85 -18.29 -0.22 6.33
C GLN A 85 -18.01 -0.81 4.93
N ARG A 86 -19.02 -0.90 4.07
CA ARG A 86 -18.89 -1.30 2.66
C ARG A 86 -18.75 -0.12 1.69
N HIS A 87 -18.92 1.10 2.17
CA HIS A 87 -18.81 2.30 1.34
C HIS A 87 -17.33 2.70 1.22
N ASP A 88 -16.68 2.18 0.17
CA ASP A 88 -15.27 2.44 -0.10
C ASP A 88 -14.95 3.94 -0.32
N CYS A 89 -15.97 4.74 -0.67
CA CYS A 89 -15.81 6.14 -1.02
C CYS A 89 -15.25 6.98 0.14
N PHE A 90 -15.48 6.55 1.38
CA PHE A 90 -14.93 7.22 2.57
C PHE A 90 -13.41 7.03 2.65
N LEU A 91 -12.91 5.82 2.39
CA LEU A 91 -11.48 5.52 2.32
C LEU A 91 -10.82 6.26 1.15
N ARG A 92 -11.44 6.24 -0.03
CA ARG A 92 -10.93 6.95 -1.22
C ARG A 92 -10.83 8.45 -0.99
N THR A 93 -11.84 9.05 -0.35
CA THR A 93 -11.82 10.48 -0.04
C THR A 93 -10.75 10.79 0.99
N ALA A 94 -10.63 9.99 2.06
CA ALA A 94 -9.60 10.16 3.06
C ALA A 94 -8.19 10.03 2.46
N ALA A 95 -7.98 9.12 1.49
CA ALA A 95 -6.71 9.00 0.78
C ALA A 95 -6.33 10.32 0.10
N ASN A 96 -7.26 10.94 -0.64
CA ASN A 96 -7.05 12.25 -1.27
C ASN A 96 -6.72 13.34 -0.24
N MET A 97 -7.35 13.32 0.94
CA MET A 97 -7.03 14.28 1.99
C MET A 97 -5.62 14.11 2.54
N ILE A 98 -5.20 12.87 2.74
CA ILE A 98 -3.86 12.53 3.23
C ILE A 98 -2.80 12.89 2.18
N GLU A 99 -3.08 12.70 0.89
CA GLU A 99 -2.17 13.11 -0.18
C GLU A 99 -1.91 14.63 -0.17
N GLU A 100 -2.96 15.43 0.03
CA GLU A 100 -2.87 16.89 -0.01
C GLU A 100 -2.30 17.49 1.29
N PHE A 101 -2.59 16.90 2.46
CA PHE A 101 -2.28 17.54 3.75
C PHE A 101 -1.51 16.68 4.76
N GLY A 102 -1.29 15.39 4.49
CA GLY A 102 -0.64 14.48 5.42
C GLY A 102 0.78 14.92 5.84
N HIS A 103 1.43 15.73 5.01
CA HIS A 103 2.77 16.26 5.26
C HIS A 103 2.78 17.39 6.30
N LYS A 104 1.63 17.84 6.82
CA LYS A 104 1.56 18.90 7.81
C LYS A 104 1.52 18.32 9.23
N GLU A 105 2.49 18.72 10.05
CA GLU A 105 2.69 18.20 11.40
C GLU A 105 1.46 18.38 12.31
N GLU A 106 0.75 19.50 12.15
CA GLU A 106 -0.47 19.82 12.90
C GLU A 106 -1.60 18.79 12.74
N TYR A 107 -1.59 17.99 11.68
CA TYR A 107 -2.62 16.97 11.42
C TYR A 107 -2.20 15.54 11.76
N SER A 108 -0.97 15.33 12.26
CA SER A 108 -0.45 14.00 12.58
C SER A 108 -1.38 13.19 13.49
N VAL A 109 -1.92 13.81 14.55
CA VAL A 109 -2.84 13.15 15.50
C VAL A 109 -4.14 12.71 14.82
N VAL A 110 -4.72 13.56 13.96
CA VAL A 110 -5.95 13.24 13.23
C VAL A 110 -5.70 12.13 12.21
N CYS A 111 -4.56 12.16 11.52
CA CYS A 111 -4.17 11.11 10.59
C CYS A 111 -4.05 9.75 11.30
N VAL A 112 -3.38 9.71 12.47
CA VAL A 112 -3.25 8.50 13.29
C VAL A 112 -4.62 7.97 13.71
N ARG A 113 -5.50 8.82 14.23
CA ARG A 113 -6.87 8.42 14.62
C ARG A 113 -7.67 7.89 13.42
N THR A 114 -7.47 8.47 12.24
CA THR A 114 -8.16 8.05 11.01
C THR A 114 -7.73 6.64 10.59
N ILE A 115 -6.42 6.37 10.50
CA ILE A 115 -5.92 5.03 10.15
C ILE A 115 -6.31 4.00 11.22
N GLU A 116 -6.29 4.37 12.50
CA GLU A 116 -6.74 3.53 13.61
C GLU A 116 -8.22 3.15 13.44
N THR A 117 -9.08 4.13 13.17
CA THR A 117 -10.52 3.92 13.01
C THR A 117 -10.82 3.01 11.81
N PHE A 118 -10.20 3.28 10.66
CA PHE A 118 -10.38 2.44 9.48
C PHE A 118 -9.85 1.02 9.69
N SER A 119 -8.62 0.87 10.19
CA SER A 119 -7.99 -0.44 10.42
C SER A 119 -8.76 -1.31 11.41
N SER A 120 -9.43 -0.68 12.38
CA SER A 120 -10.20 -1.35 13.43
C SER A 120 -11.64 -1.69 13.01
N ALA A 121 -12.12 -1.17 11.88
CA ALA A 121 -13.45 -1.47 11.39
C ALA A 121 -13.57 -2.96 11.03
N ALA A 122 -14.70 -3.58 11.37
CA ALA A 122 -14.93 -5.02 11.20
C ALA A 122 -14.71 -5.49 9.75
N SER A 123 -15.09 -4.68 8.75
CA SER A 123 -14.89 -5.01 7.34
C SER A 123 -13.42 -5.14 6.95
N LEU A 124 -12.53 -4.33 7.53
CA LEU A 124 -11.09 -4.33 7.26
C LEU A 124 -10.33 -5.27 8.21
N SER A 125 -10.70 -5.32 9.48
CA SER A 125 -10.09 -6.21 10.48
C SER A 125 -10.26 -7.68 10.09
N ASN A 126 -11.39 -8.03 9.47
CA ASN A 126 -11.70 -9.40 9.04
C ASN A 126 -11.05 -9.81 7.71
N LEU A 127 -10.32 -8.92 7.03
CA LEU A 127 -9.50 -9.28 5.85
C LEU A 127 -8.28 -10.09 6.29
N ASN A 128 -8.47 -11.37 6.57
CA ASN A 128 -7.44 -12.28 7.08
C ASN A 128 -7.25 -13.51 6.18
N SER A 129 -7.99 -13.60 5.07
CA SER A 129 -7.88 -14.69 4.11
C SER A 129 -8.15 -14.20 2.68
N SER A 130 -7.63 -14.93 1.69
CA SER A 130 -7.96 -14.69 0.28
C SER A 130 -9.47 -14.67 0.04
N TYR A 131 -10.22 -15.57 0.70
CA TYR A 131 -11.66 -15.68 0.55
C TYR A 131 -12.38 -14.41 1.00
N THR A 132 -12.05 -13.89 2.18
CA THR A 132 -12.61 -12.61 2.66
C THR A 132 -12.22 -11.46 1.75
N CYS A 133 -11.02 -11.51 1.16
CA CYS A 133 -10.59 -10.49 0.22
C CYS A 133 -11.44 -10.51 -1.07
N ASP A 134 -11.81 -11.69 -1.55
CA ASP A 134 -12.61 -11.85 -2.77
C ASP A 134 -14.07 -11.40 -2.62
N GLN A 135 -14.58 -11.27 -1.39
CA GLN A 135 -15.95 -10.77 -1.14
C GLN A 135 -16.06 -9.24 -1.19
N GLU A 136 -14.98 -8.52 -0.92
CA GLU A 136 -14.99 -7.05 -0.79
C GLU A 136 -13.82 -6.41 -1.57
N PRO A 137 -13.72 -6.63 -2.89
CA PRO A 137 -12.55 -6.23 -3.69
C PRO A 137 -12.34 -4.71 -3.78
N ASP A 138 -13.42 -3.95 -3.88
CA ASP A 138 -13.36 -2.48 -3.99
C ASP A 138 -12.89 -1.84 -2.69
N LEU A 139 -13.25 -2.46 -1.55
CA LEU A 139 -12.81 -2.03 -0.24
C LEU A 139 -11.29 -2.22 -0.06
N ILE A 140 -10.75 -3.33 -0.55
CA ILE A 140 -9.29 -3.57 -0.54
C ILE A 140 -8.56 -2.55 -1.39
N GLU A 141 -9.06 -2.27 -2.59
CA GLU A 141 -8.45 -1.28 -3.46
C GLU A 141 -8.42 0.10 -2.78
N ALA A 142 -9.55 0.51 -2.21
CA ALA A 142 -9.65 1.78 -1.51
C ALA A 142 -8.76 1.84 -0.27
N TYR A 143 -8.69 0.77 0.53
CA TYR A 143 -7.83 0.70 1.71
C TYR A 143 -6.34 0.71 1.34
N ALA A 144 -5.94 -0.07 0.33
CA ALA A 144 -4.57 -0.10 -0.18
C ALA A 144 -4.13 1.28 -0.71
N ASN A 145 -5.03 2.01 -1.37
CA ASN A 145 -4.77 3.38 -1.81
C ASN A 145 -4.63 4.35 -0.63
N PHE A 146 -5.53 4.25 0.37
CA PHE A 146 -5.44 5.05 1.59
C PHE A 146 -4.14 4.81 2.35
N THR A 147 -3.74 3.57 2.59
CA THR A 147 -2.49 3.26 3.28
C THR A 147 -1.26 3.64 2.46
N SER A 148 -1.33 3.54 1.12
CA SER A 148 -0.26 4.05 0.23
C SER A 148 -0.10 5.56 0.34
N ALA A 149 -1.20 6.31 0.38
CA ALA A 149 -1.18 7.77 0.62
C ALA A 149 -0.61 8.08 2.01
N PHE A 150 -1.05 7.36 3.03
CA PHE A 150 -0.56 7.51 4.40
C PHE A 150 0.96 7.34 4.48
N ILE A 151 1.50 6.27 3.91
CA ILE A 151 2.95 6.06 3.92
C ILE A 151 3.67 7.13 3.12
N ARG A 152 3.19 7.54 1.94
CA ARG A 152 3.91 8.53 1.13
C ARG A 152 3.90 9.93 1.73
N CYS A 153 2.79 10.32 2.34
CA CYS A 153 2.52 11.72 2.63
C CYS A 153 2.59 12.07 4.12
N CYS A 154 2.36 11.12 5.02
CA CYS A 154 2.37 11.42 6.46
C CYS A 154 3.77 11.66 7.02
N GLN A 155 3.84 12.60 7.97
CA GLN A 155 5.04 12.90 8.74
C GLN A 155 5.52 11.73 9.61
N LYS A 156 6.79 11.81 10.02
CA LYS A 156 7.48 10.81 10.85
C LYS A 156 6.65 10.40 12.07
N GLU A 157 6.10 11.37 12.81
CA GLU A 157 5.36 11.16 14.06
C GLU A 157 4.14 10.28 13.83
N ALA A 158 3.40 10.53 12.74
CA ALA A 158 2.24 9.74 12.38
C ALA A 158 2.61 8.30 11.95
N ILE A 159 3.72 8.12 11.23
CA ILE A 159 4.22 6.79 10.85
C ILE A 159 4.66 5.99 12.08
N VAL A 160 5.41 6.61 12.98
CA VAL A 160 5.90 5.98 14.22
C VAL A 160 4.73 5.59 15.12
N ALA A 161 3.76 6.49 15.32
CA ALA A 161 2.56 6.23 16.12
C ALA A 161 1.67 5.13 15.52
N SER A 162 1.70 4.95 14.19
CA SER A 162 0.87 3.95 13.48
C SER A 162 1.62 2.63 13.22
N ARG A 163 2.77 2.38 13.85
CA ARG A 163 3.64 1.21 13.57
C ARG A 163 2.88 -0.12 13.50
N SER A 164 2.10 -0.45 14.52
CA SER A 164 1.35 -1.72 14.60
C SER A 164 0.27 -1.82 13.53
N LEU A 165 -0.41 -0.71 13.22
CA LEU A 165 -1.43 -0.64 12.18
C LEU A 165 -0.83 -0.80 10.78
N LEU A 166 0.34 -0.20 10.56
CA LEU A 166 1.09 -0.34 9.31
C LEU A 166 1.60 -1.78 9.12
N GLU A 167 2.12 -2.40 10.18
CA GLU A 167 2.51 -3.82 10.18
C GLU A 167 1.33 -4.72 9.80
N LEU A 168 0.19 -4.56 10.48
CA LEU A 168 -1.02 -5.32 10.19
C LEU A 168 -1.52 -5.07 8.76
N SER A 169 -1.53 -3.82 8.30
CA SER A 169 -1.96 -3.48 6.94
C SER A 169 -1.07 -4.12 5.88
N PHE A 170 0.25 -4.21 6.12
CA PHE A 170 1.20 -4.83 5.21
C PHE A 170 0.97 -6.35 5.13
N GLN A 171 0.75 -7.00 6.27
CA GLN A 171 0.38 -8.43 6.32
C GLN A 171 -0.93 -8.70 5.56
N LYS A 172 -1.95 -7.86 5.76
CA LYS A 172 -3.22 -7.95 5.02
C LYS A 172 -3.03 -7.78 3.51
N ALA A 173 -2.15 -6.87 3.10
CA ALA A 173 -1.82 -6.69 1.69
C ALA A 173 -1.11 -7.91 1.09
N ALA A 174 -0.21 -8.54 1.84
CA ALA A 174 0.40 -9.81 1.44
C ALA A 174 -0.68 -10.87 1.22
N ILE A 175 -1.62 -11.04 2.15
CA ILE A 175 -2.74 -11.99 2.01
C ILE A 175 -3.60 -11.65 0.78
N CYS A 176 -4.05 -10.41 0.64
CA CYS A 176 -4.93 -10.03 -0.48
C CYS A 176 -4.22 -10.08 -1.84
N SER A 177 -2.89 -10.17 -1.92
CA SER A 177 -2.17 -10.44 -3.17
C SER A 177 -2.52 -11.81 -3.78
N THR A 178 -3.04 -12.74 -2.98
CA THR A 178 -3.48 -14.07 -3.40
C THR A 178 -4.93 -14.10 -3.92
N ALA A 179 -5.71 -13.05 -3.66
CA ALA A 179 -7.14 -12.93 -4.00
C ALA A 179 -7.42 -13.17 -5.48
N MET A 180 -8.43 -13.98 -5.80
CA MET A 180 -8.84 -14.26 -7.18
C MET A 180 -9.24 -12.99 -7.94
N HIS A 181 -9.78 -11.98 -7.25
CA HIS A 181 -10.09 -10.69 -7.84
C HIS A 181 -8.82 -9.94 -8.26
N ARG A 182 -8.59 -9.85 -9.57
CA ARG A 182 -7.39 -9.23 -10.17
C ARG A 182 -7.14 -7.80 -9.66
N GLY A 183 -8.18 -6.97 -9.56
CA GLY A 183 -8.03 -5.57 -9.12
C GLY A 183 -7.52 -5.48 -7.68
N ALA A 184 -8.09 -6.29 -6.79
CA ALA A 184 -7.75 -6.28 -5.36
C ALA A 184 -6.32 -6.78 -5.13
N ALA A 185 -5.95 -7.89 -5.79
CA ALA A 185 -4.59 -8.42 -5.72
C ALA A 185 -3.55 -7.42 -6.24
N LEU A 186 -3.81 -6.77 -7.39
CA LEU A 186 -2.88 -5.80 -7.95
C LEU A 186 -2.79 -4.51 -7.12
N ALA A 187 -3.89 -4.06 -6.51
CA ALA A 187 -3.88 -2.94 -5.57
C ALA A 187 -3.03 -3.26 -4.34
N ALA A 188 -3.20 -4.43 -3.76
CA ALA A 188 -2.41 -4.90 -2.62
C ALA A 188 -0.91 -4.98 -2.93
N ILE A 189 -0.52 -5.55 -4.09
CA ILE A 189 0.89 -5.57 -4.52
C ILE A 189 1.41 -4.15 -4.78
N SER A 190 0.57 -3.24 -5.29
CA SER A 190 0.96 -1.85 -5.48
C SER A 190 1.22 -1.13 -4.17
N TYR A 191 0.40 -1.39 -3.14
CA TYR A 191 0.65 -0.88 -1.80
C TYR A 191 1.95 -1.42 -1.19
N MET A 192 2.20 -2.73 -1.29
CA MET A 192 3.49 -3.30 -0.83
C MET A 192 4.68 -2.69 -1.58
N SER A 193 4.56 -2.50 -2.90
CA SER A 193 5.57 -1.81 -3.72
C SER A 193 5.78 -0.35 -3.30
N CYS A 194 4.71 0.37 -2.93
CA CYS A 194 4.76 1.72 -2.37
C CYS A 194 5.48 1.74 -1.02
N PHE A 195 5.24 0.74 -0.17
CA PHE A 195 5.90 0.57 1.13
C PHE A 195 7.41 0.40 0.93
N PHE A 196 7.83 -0.49 0.03
CA PHE A 196 9.25 -0.66 -0.30
C PHE A 196 9.89 0.61 -0.84
N ASP A 197 9.16 1.37 -1.66
CA ASP A 197 9.70 2.59 -2.25
C ASP A 197 9.93 3.69 -1.21
N ALA A 198 9.01 3.83 -0.26
CA ALA A 198 9.16 4.72 0.88
C ALA A 198 10.36 4.29 1.75
N SER A 199 10.48 3.01 2.10
CA SER A 199 11.62 2.49 2.87
C SER A 199 12.95 2.72 2.16
N LEU A 200 13.01 2.49 0.85
CA LEU A 200 14.21 2.71 0.04
C LEU A 200 14.63 4.18 0.04
N THR A 201 13.66 5.08 -0.09
CA THR A 201 13.91 6.53 -0.07
C THR A 201 14.47 6.95 1.28
N ASP A 202 13.84 6.51 2.38
CA ASP A 202 14.29 6.84 3.74
C ASP A 202 15.72 6.31 4.04
N VAL A 203 16.07 5.10 3.57
CA VAL A 203 17.42 4.53 3.75
C VAL A 203 18.46 5.24 2.88
N LEU A 204 18.09 5.68 1.66
CA LEU A 204 18.98 6.45 0.78
C LEU A 204 19.27 7.86 1.34
N GLU A 205 18.27 8.50 1.94
CA GLU A 205 18.40 9.84 2.53
C GLU A 205 19.17 9.82 3.87
N SER A 206 19.06 8.74 4.66
CA SER A 206 19.70 8.63 5.98
C SER A 206 20.48 7.30 6.16
N PRO A 207 21.62 7.14 5.47
CA PRO A 207 22.43 5.92 5.58
C PRO A 207 23.18 5.78 6.91
N GLU A 208 23.41 6.89 7.62
CA GLU A 208 24.18 6.96 8.87
C GLU A 208 23.27 6.85 10.10
N CYS A 209 23.55 5.85 10.94
CA CYS A 209 22.95 5.50 12.24
C CYS A 209 21.40 5.61 12.37
N PRO A 210 20.67 4.48 12.35
CA PRO A 210 19.23 4.48 12.60
C PRO A 210 18.91 4.95 14.03
N SER A 211 18.31 6.14 14.21
CA SER A 211 17.60 6.42 15.46
C SER A 211 16.38 5.51 15.51
N ASP A 212 16.13 4.81 16.63
CA ASP A 212 15.02 3.85 16.81
C ASP A 212 13.63 4.44 16.51
N GLU A 213 13.52 5.77 16.51
CA GLU A 213 12.29 6.52 16.23
C GLU A 213 12.23 7.08 14.80
N SER A 214 13.21 6.82 13.93
CA SER A 214 13.17 7.31 12.54
C SER A 214 12.10 6.59 11.73
N ARG A 215 11.50 7.34 10.78
CA ARG A 215 10.51 6.83 9.84
C ARG A 215 11.01 5.59 9.09
N GLY A 216 12.22 5.67 8.53
CA GLY A 216 12.84 4.56 7.82
C GLY A 216 13.03 3.32 8.69
N VAL A 217 13.46 3.48 9.95
CA VAL A 217 13.64 2.34 10.88
C VAL A 217 12.34 1.61 11.11
N VAL A 218 11.26 2.35 11.35
CA VAL A 218 9.93 1.76 11.52
C VAL A 218 9.54 0.95 10.29
N LEU A 219 9.69 1.52 9.10
CA LEU A 219 9.30 0.84 7.87
C LEU A 219 10.18 -0.40 7.60
N VAL A 220 11.50 -0.31 7.76
CA VAL A 220 12.42 -1.45 7.54
C VAL A 220 12.21 -2.55 8.60
N GLN A 221 11.95 -2.21 9.86
CA GLN A 221 11.60 -3.18 10.90
C GLN A 221 10.31 -3.94 10.58
N ILE A 222 9.28 -3.24 10.08
CA ILE A 222 8.03 -3.87 9.63
C ILE A 222 8.32 -4.87 8.50
N LEU A 223 9.12 -4.47 7.52
CA LEU A 223 9.51 -5.34 6.41
C LEU A 223 10.29 -6.57 6.88
N ALA A 224 11.22 -6.40 7.83
CA ALA A 224 11.98 -7.51 8.41
C ALA A 224 11.09 -8.51 9.16
N ARG A 225 10.05 -8.04 9.86
CA ARG A 225 9.09 -8.90 10.57
C ARG A 225 8.11 -9.59 9.64
N CYS A 226 7.67 -8.91 8.59
CA CYS A 226 6.66 -9.42 7.67
C CYS A 226 7.24 -10.20 6.49
N GLY A 227 8.56 -10.23 6.32
CA GLY A 227 9.22 -10.73 5.11
C GLY A 227 8.94 -12.20 4.80
N GLU A 228 8.86 -13.06 5.81
CA GLU A 228 8.52 -14.48 5.61
C GLU A 228 7.08 -14.63 5.08
N GLY A 229 6.12 -13.98 5.74
CA GLY A 229 4.72 -13.98 5.31
C GLY A 229 4.52 -13.36 3.94
N LEU A 230 5.27 -12.30 3.61
CA LEU A 230 5.30 -11.70 2.29
C LEU A 230 5.76 -12.70 1.23
N MET A 231 6.91 -13.33 1.44
CA MET A 231 7.47 -14.28 0.47
C MET A 231 6.53 -15.46 0.25
N SER A 232 5.97 -16.02 1.32
CA SER A 232 4.97 -17.09 1.24
C SER A 232 3.76 -16.68 0.37
N ASN A 233 3.16 -15.52 0.65
CA ASN A 233 2.00 -15.05 -0.11
C ASN A 233 2.33 -14.72 -1.57
N VAL A 234 3.54 -14.24 -1.89
CA VAL A 234 3.96 -14.02 -3.28
C VAL A 234 4.06 -15.34 -4.04
N PHE A 235 4.60 -16.39 -3.42
CA PHE A 235 4.62 -17.72 -4.01
C PHE A 235 3.20 -18.22 -4.26
N TYR A 236 2.30 -18.13 -3.27
CA TYR A 236 0.89 -18.48 -3.46
C TYR A 236 0.21 -17.65 -4.54
N ALA A 237 0.53 -16.36 -4.65
CA ALA A 237 -0.01 -15.50 -5.69
C ALA A 237 0.47 -15.91 -7.10
N LEU A 238 1.68 -16.46 -7.22
CA LEU A 238 2.27 -16.95 -8.47
C LEU A 238 1.88 -18.40 -8.81
N LEU A 239 1.45 -19.17 -7.82
CA LEU A 239 0.90 -20.52 -7.97
C LEU A 239 -0.63 -20.52 -8.14
N GLY A 240 -1.29 -19.42 -7.76
CA GLY A 240 -2.74 -19.29 -7.76
C GLY A 240 -3.36 -18.94 -9.12
N VAL A 241 -4.69 -18.82 -9.12
CA VAL A 241 -5.46 -18.43 -10.29
C VAL A 241 -5.01 -17.03 -10.76
N SER A 242 -4.94 -16.83 -12.08
CA SER A 242 -4.52 -15.55 -12.69
C SER A 242 -3.09 -15.11 -12.36
N ALA A 243 -2.20 -16.02 -11.95
CA ALA A 243 -0.78 -15.73 -11.65
C ALA A 243 -0.09 -14.84 -12.69
N LEU A 244 -0.32 -15.08 -13.99
CA LEU A 244 0.25 -14.29 -15.08
C LEU A 244 -0.08 -12.79 -15.02
N SER A 245 -1.25 -12.44 -14.51
CA SER A 245 -1.65 -11.04 -14.34
C SER A 245 -0.84 -10.33 -13.23
N ARG A 246 -0.27 -11.11 -12.31
CA ARG A 246 0.47 -10.63 -11.12
C ARG A 246 1.98 -10.60 -11.34
N VAL A 247 2.51 -11.45 -12.24
CA VAL A 247 3.95 -11.58 -12.58
C VAL A 247 4.68 -10.24 -12.64
N HIS A 248 4.14 -9.26 -13.37
CA HIS A 248 4.85 -7.99 -13.52
C HIS A 248 4.99 -7.23 -12.21
N LYS A 249 3.91 -7.07 -11.44
CA LYS A 249 3.94 -6.34 -10.16
C LYS A 249 4.72 -7.11 -9.10
N SER A 250 4.56 -8.44 -9.03
CA SER A 250 5.33 -9.30 -8.13
C SER A 250 6.83 -9.20 -8.40
N ALA A 251 7.23 -9.24 -9.68
CA ALA A 251 8.64 -9.06 -10.05
C ALA A 251 9.16 -7.68 -9.65
N THR A 252 8.38 -6.61 -9.87
CA THR A 252 8.79 -5.24 -9.50
C THR A 252 8.99 -5.13 -7.99
N MET A 253 8.05 -5.66 -7.21
CA MET A 253 8.12 -5.66 -5.76
C MET A 253 9.32 -6.48 -5.25
N LEU A 254 9.58 -7.65 -5.83
CA LEU A 254 10.75 -8.47 -5.49
C LEU A 254 12.07 -7.78 -5.86
N GLN A 255 12.11 -7.05 -6.98
CA GLN A 255 13.26 -6.22 -7.35
C GLN A 255 13.52 -5.13 -6.31
N GLN A 256 12.47 -4.45 -5.83
CA GLN A 256 12.58 -3.41 -4.79
C GLN A 256 13.02 -4.00 -3.45
N LEU A 257 12.47 -5.15 -3.04
CA LEU A 257 12.89 -5.84 -1.83
C LEU A 257 14.38 -6.23 -1.89
N ALA A 258 14.82 -6.80 -3.01
CA ALA A 258 16.22 -7.17 -3.21
C ALA A 258 17.14 -5.94 -3.22
N ALA A 259 16.70 -4.83 -3.82
CA ALA A 259 17.42 -3.56 -3.77
C ALA A 259 17.55 -3.02 -2.34
N LEU A 260 16.49 -3.13 -1.53
CA LEU A 260 16.49 -2.70 -0.14
C LEU A 260 17.44 -3.58 0.70
N CYS A 261 17.39 -4.91 0.56
CA CYS A 261 18.35 -5.82 1.19
C CYS A 261 19.80 -5.46 0.80
N SER A 262 20.06 -5.19 -0.49
CA SER A 262 21.39 -4.81 -0.96
C SER A 262 21.86 -3.46 -0.41
N LEU A 263 20.94 -2.51 -0.20
CA LEU A 263 21.26 -1.20 0.34
C LEU A 263 21.53 -1.29 1.85
N CYS A 264 20.68 -2.00 2.59
CA CYS A 264 20.84 -2.22 4.02
C CYS A 264 22.12 -3.01 4.36
N GLU A 265 22.51 -3.98 3.52
CA GLU A 265 23.78 -4.73 3.68
C GLU A 265 25.01 -3.81 3.72
N ARG A 266 24.97 -2.69 2.98
CA ARG A 266 26.09 -1.74 2.83
C ARG A 266 26.10 -0.63 3.87
N THR A 267 25.10 -0.58 4.75
CA THR A 267 24.89 0.49 5.72
C THR A 267 24.74 -0.07 7.14
N MET A 268 24.54 0.81 8.12
CA MET A 268 24.30 0.40 9.53
C MET A 268 22.98 -0.37 9.71
N TRP A 269 22.17 -0.47 8.66
CA TRP A 269 20.88 -1.14 8.64
C TRP A 269 20.97 -2.66 8.47
N ARG A 270 22.17 -3.19 8.21
CA ARG A 270 22.43 -4.63 8.04
C ARG A 270 21.89 -5.49 9.19
N GLY A 271 21.87 -4.95 10.42
CA GLY A 271 21.33 -5.65 11.59
C GLY A 271 19.80 -5.82 11.57
N ILE A 272 19.08 -5.07 10.74
CA ILE A 272 17.60 -5.14 10.63
C ILE A 272 17.20 -5.95 9.40
N LEU A 273 17.80 -5.66 8.24
CA LEU A 273 17.47 -6.31 6.98
C LEU A 273 18.74 -6.51 6.14
N CYS A 274 18.93 -7.72 5.62
CA CYS A 274 20.12 -8.08 4.85
C CYS A 274 19.79 -9.17 3.82
N TRP A 275 20.81 -9.61 3.05
CA TRP A 275 20.64 -10.72 2.12
C TRP A 275 20.34 -12.04 2.82
N ASP A 276 20.86 -12.25 4.03
CA ASP A 276 20.59 -13.47 4.81
C ASP A 276 19.11 -13.55 5.21
N SER A 277 18.46 -12.41 5.51
CA SER A 277 17.01 -12.35 5.76
C SER A 277 16.22 -12.83 4.54
N LEU A 278 16.52 -12.31 3.35
CA LEU A 278 15.83 -12.68 2.12
C LEU A 278 16.06 -14.15 1.75
N CYS A 279 17.29 -14.64 1.93
CA CYS A 279 17.64 -16.04 1.73
C CYS A 279 16.87 -16.96 2.68
N GLY A 280 16.82 -16.60 3.97
CA GLY A 280 16.06 -17.33 4.99
C GLY A 280 14.57 -17.39 4.66
N TRP A 281 13.95 -16.27 4.29
CA TRP A 281 12.52 -16.24 3.91
C TRP A 281 12.23 -17.09 2.67
N LEU A 282 13.10 -17.08 1.66
CA LEU A 282 12.98 -17.94 0.49
C LEU A 282 13.08 -19.42 0.88
N GLN A 283 14.05 -19.80 1.72
CA GLN A 283 14.23 -21.16 2.22
C GLN A 283 13.02 -21.64 3.02
N THR A 284 12.52 -20.83 3.95
CA THR A 284 11.34 -21.16 4.76
C THR A 284 10.09 -21.24 3.90
N THR A 285 9.92 -20.35 2.93
CA THR A 285 8.78 -20.39 2.00
C THR A 285 8.80 -21.66 1.16
N VAL A 286 9.92 -21.98 0.53
CA VAL A 286 10.03 -23.16 -0.35
C VAL A 286 9.89 -24.46 0.44
N SER A 287 10.42 -24.52 1.67
CA SER A 287 10.31 -25.72 2.52
C SER A 287 8.94 -25.91 3.16
N SER A 288 8.17 -24.84 3.34
CA SER A 288 6.80 -24.90 3.89
C SER A 288 5.71 -25.14 2.83
N LEU A 289 6.03 -24.99 1.54
CA LEU A 289 5.11 -25.32 0.46
C LEU A 289 4.82 -26.83 0.44
N PRO A 290 3.54 -27.25 0.28
CA PRO A 290 3.22 -28.66 0.14
C PRO A 290 3.89 -29.25 -1.12
N SER A 291 4.34 -30.50 -1.04
CA SER A 291 5.13 -31.14 -2.09
C SER A 291 4.38 -31.28 -3.42
N GLU A 292 3.06 -31.15 -3.43
CA GLU A 292 2.25 -31.17 -4.66
C GLU A 292 2.33 -29.86 -5.45
N TYR A 293 2.79 -28.76 -4.83
CA TYR A 293 2.87 -27.45 -5.48
C TYR A 293 4.14 -27.24 -6.29
N LEU A 294 5.21 -27.98 -6.01
CA LEU A 294 6.48 -27.87 -6.72
C LEU A 294 6.80 -29.17 -7.45
N ARG A 295 7.48 -29.07 -8.60
CA ARG A 295 7.94 -30.25 -9.32
C ARG A 295 9.11 -30.90 -8.59
N GLN A 296 9.36 -32.18 -8.87
CA GLN A 296 10.49 -32.90 -8.27
C GLN A 296 11.82 -32.19 -8.58
N GLY A 297 12.61 -31.89 -7.55
CA GLY A 297 13.89 -31.18 -7.66
C GLY A 297 13.78 -29.66 -7.86
N GLU A 298 12.57 -29.11 -8.00
CA GLU A 298 12.38 -27.68 -8.23
C GLU A 298 12.68 -26.83 -6.98
N ALA A 299 12.32 -27.33 -5.79
CA ALA A 299 12.61 -26.68 -4.52
C ALA A 299 14.11 -26.39 -4.32
N GLU A 300 14.97 -27.32 -4.74
CA GLU A 300 16.43 -27.19 -4.63
C GLU A 300 17.01 -26.18 -5.64
N MET A 301 16.36 -26.03 -6.80
CA MET A 301 16.82 -25.15 -7.88
C MET A 301 16.31 -23.70 -7.77
N ILE A 302 15.11 -23.49 -7.22
CA ILE A 302 14.47 -22.16 -7.14
C ILE A 302 15.35 -21.19 -6.36
N ILE A 303 15.83 -21.59 -5.18
CA ILE A 303 16.53 -20.71 -4.25
C ILE A 303 17.82 -20.13 -4.88
N PRO A 304 18.78 -20.94 -5.36
CA PRO A 304 20.01 -20.40 -5.96
C PRO A 304 19.73 -19.61 -7.25
N LEU A 305 18.74 -20.01 -8.04
CA LEU A 305 18.37 -19.30 -9.27
C LEU A 305 17.78 -17.91 -8.97
N TRP A 306 16.79 -17.85 -8.08
CA TRP A 306 16.10 -16.61 -7.74
C TRP A 306 17.02 -15.65 -7.03
N LEU A 307 17.84 -16.10 -6.07
CA LEU A 307 18.80 -15.24 -5.38
C LEU A 307 19.77 -14.57 -6.35
N LYS A 308 20.34 -15.31 -7.30
CA LYS A 308 21.25 -14.75 -8.31
C LYS A 308 20.56 -13.68 -9.16
N VAL A 309 19.35 -13.97 -9.63
CA VAL A 309 18.62 -13.05 -10.51
C VAL A 309 18.10 -11.83 -9.74
N LEU A 310 17.76 -11.99 -8.45
CA LEU A 310 17.40 -10.89 -7.55
C LEU A 310 18.59 -9.97 -7.30
N GLN A 311 19.81 -10.51 -7.11
CA GLN A 311 21.04 -9.71 -6.98
C GLN A 311 21.30 -8.84 -8.22
N ASP A 312 21.20 -9.44 -9.41
CA ASP A 312 21.36 -8.70 -10.68
C ASP A 312 20.28 -7.62 -10.84
N ALA A 313 19.03 -7.94 -10.50
CA ALA A 313 17.91 -7.00 -10.59
C ALA A 313 17.99 -5.87 -9.56
N ALA A 314 18.46 -6.15 -8.35
CA ALA A 314 18.71 -5.18 -7.29
C ALA A 314 19.77 -4.17 -7.72
N SER A 315 20.87 -4.66 -8.28
CA SER A 315 21.94 -3.83 -8.82
C SER A 315 21.39 -2.87 -9.89
N ASP A 316 20.69 -3.38 -10.91
CA ASP A 316 20.07 -2.54 -11.95
C ASP A 316 19.15 -1.46 -11.37
N TYR A 317 18.35 -1.81 -10.37
CA TYR A 317 17.40 -0.89 -9.74
C TYR A 317 18.13 0.24 -9.01
N LEU A 318 19.11 -0.08 -8.17
CA LEU A 318 19.89 0.91 -7.42
C LEU A 318 20.66 1.84 -8.37
N HIS A 319 21.28 1.31 -9.42
CA HIS A 319 21.96 2.15 -10.44
C HIS A 319 21.01 3.13 -11.12
N SER A 320 19.75 2.71 -11.39
CA SER A 320 18.76 3.60 -11.99
C SER A 320 18.28 4.72 -11.05
N ARG A 321 18.37 4.50 -9.73
CA ARG A 321 17.97 5.47 -8.70
C ARG A 321 19.08 6.44 -8.31
N THR A 322 20.35 6.04 -8.41
CA THR A 322 21.50 6.88 -8.07
C THR A 322 22.06 7.67 -9.25
N GLY A 323 21.59 7.44 -10.49
CA GLY A 323 22.01 8.19 -11.67
C GLY A 323 21.29 9.54 -11.83
N ASP A 324 22.02 10.56 -12.32
CA ASP A 324 21.63 11.98 -12.47
C ASP A 324 20.32 12.28 -13.25
N ASN A 325 19.64 11.29 -13.84
CA ASN A 325 18.40 11.47 -14.62
C ASN A 325 17.11 11.31 -13.79
N CYS A 326 17.17 11.63 -12.50
CA CYS A 326 16.18 11.26 -11.48
C CYS A 326 14.87 12.08 -11.50
N ARG A 327 14.42 12.60 -12.65
CA ARG A 327 13.17 13.39 -12.71
C ARG A 327 12.02 12.79 -13.50
N ASN A 328 12.23 11.80 -14.36
CA ASN A 328 11.13 11.23 -15.14
C ASN A 328 11.22 9.70 -15.22
N HIS A 329 10.45 9.07 -14.32
CA HIS A 329 10.08 7.65 -14.26
C HIS A 329 11.09 6.72 -13.55
N PRO A 330 10.70 6.09 -12.43
CA PRO A 330 11.52 5.03 -11.83
C PRO A 330 11.67 3.88 -12.84
N GLY A 331 12.92 3.53 -13.16
CA GLY A 331 13.31 2.55 -14.17
C GLY A 331 13.02 1.09 -13.79
N TYR A 332 11.83 0.80 -13.25
CA TYR A 332 11.39 -0.56 -12.93
C TYR A 332 11.57 -1.46 -14.15
N MET A 333 12.24 -2.61 -13.96
CA MET A 333 12.41 -3.62 -15.01
C MET A 333 13.14 -3.16 -16.29
N GLN A 334 13.83 -2.01 -16.29
CA GLN A 334 14.54 -1.50 -17.48
C GLN A 334 15.93 -2.12 -17.68
N GLY A 335 16.55 -2.63 -16.63
CA GLY A 335 17.84 -3.30 -16.69
C GLY A 335 17.78 -4.78 -17.14
N LYS A 336 18.94 -5.37 -17.45
CA LYS A 336 19.06 -6.77 -17.90
C LYS A 336 18.65 -7.75 -16.80
N GLY A 337 19.09 -7.52 -15.56
CA GLY A 337 18.71 -8.25 -14.37
C GLY A 337 17.21 -8.14 -14.10
N GLY A 338 16.64 -6.94 -14.14
CA GLY A 338 15.18 -6.75 -13.99
C GLY A 338 14.36 -7.54 -15.03
N ARG A 339 14.71 -7.43 -16.32
CA ARG A 339 14.05 -8.25 -17.37
C ARG A 339 14.21 -9.75 -17.16
N THR A 340 15.36 -10.18 -16.64
CA THR A 340 15.63 -11.60 -16.35
C THR A 340 14.79 -12.08 -15.17
N LEU A 341 14.66 -11.28 -14.10
CA LEU A 341 13.78 -11.56 -12.96
C LEU A 341 12.33 -11.75 -13.40
N LYS A 342 11.81 -10.83 -14.21
CA LYS A 342 10.45 -10.93 -14.75
C LYS A 342 10.25 -12.19 -15.60
N ARG A 343 11.28 -12.63 -16.34
CA ARG A 343 11.23 -13.86 -17.13
C ARG A 343 11.21 -15.10 -16.22
N VAL A 344 12.12 -15.20 -15.25
CA VAL A 344 12.16 -16.33 -14.31
C VAL A 344 10.86 -16.47 -13.53
N ILE A 345 10.30 -15.37 -13.03
CA ILE A 345 9.01 -15.37 -12.32
C ILE A 345 7.86 -15.77 -13.25
N ARG A 346 7.89 -15.33 -14.51
CA ARG A 346 6.91 -15.75 -15.52
C ARG A 346 7.02 -17.25 -15.79
N ASP A 347 8.22 -17.75 -16.05
CA ASP A 347 8.46 -19.16 -16.38
C ASP A 347 8.00 -20.06 -15.22
N PHE A 348 8.24 -19.63 -13.98
CA PHE A 348 7.69 -20.27 -12.77
C PHE A 348 6.16 -20.29 -12.75
N ALA A 349 5.50 -19.15 -12.97
CA ALA A 349 4.04 -19.09 -13.01
C ALA A 349 3.43 -19.90 -14.17
N GLU A 350 4.08 -19.91 -15.35
CA GLU A 350 3.63 -20.65 -16.53
C GLU A 350 3.78 -22.16 -16.35
N SER A 351 4.86 -22.62 -15.73
CA SER A 351 5.10 -24.05 -15.49
C SER A 351 4.07 -24.65 -14.52
N HIS A 352 3.46 -23.84 -13.66
CA HIS A 352 2.49 -24.30 -12.66
C HIS A 352 1.02 -24.14 -13.08
N ARG A 353 0.75 -23.50 -14.21
CA ARG A 353 -0.61 -23.20 -14.70
C ARG A 353 -1.48 -24.43 -14.99
N ASN A 354 -0.86 -25.56 -15.31
CA ASN A 354 -1.54 -26.78 -15.75
C ASN A 354 -1.57 -27.89 -14.69
N VAL A 355 -1.03 -27.63 -13.50
CA VAL A 355 -1.17 -28.56 -12.37
C VAL A 355 -2.56 -28.30 -11.77
N PRO A 356 -3.43 -29.31 -11.59
CA PRO A 356 -4.69 -29.11 -10.88
C PRO A 356 -4.35 -28.57 -9.49
N THR A 357 -4.65 -27.30 -9.22
CA THR A 357 -4.53 -26.76 -7.87
C THR A 357 -5.45 -27.60 -6.99
N PRO A 358 -4.91 -28.35 -5.99
CA PRO A 358 -5.79 -28.94 -5.00
C PRO A 358 -6.60 -27.80 -4.41
N TYR A 359 -7.92 -27.99 -4.32
CA TYR A 359 -8.87 -27.03 -3.78
C TYR A 359 -8.21 -26.33 -2.60
N ILE A 360 -7.99 -25.01 -2.71
CA ILE A 360 -7.42 -24.21 -1.62
C ILE A 360 -8.47 -24.28 -0.51
N ASP A 361 -8.36 -25.29 0.36
CA ASP A 361 -9.23 -25.44 1.52
C ASP A 361 -8.92 -24.22 2.39
N SER A 362 -9.94 -23.39 2.53
CA SER A 362 -10.08 -22.18 3.35
C SER A 362 -9.59 -22.26 4.80
N ARG A 363 -8.99 -23.38 5.22
CA ARG A 363 -8.45 -23.63 6.55
C ARG A 363 -6.98 -23.23 6.77
N TRP A 364 -6.22 -22.93 5.73
CA TRP A 364 -4.78 -22.68 5.88
C TRP A 364 -4.37 -21.21 6.00
N GLY A 365 -5.29 -20.26 5.78
CA GLY A 365 -5.11 -18.87 6.22
C GLY A 365 -5.01 -18.69 7.75
N CYS A 366 -5.27 -19.76 8.52
CA CYS A 366 -5.26 -19.75 9.99
C CYS A 366 -3.99 -20.31 10.65
N ARG A 367 -2.93 -20.69 9.91
CA ARG A 367 -1.66 -21.15 10.50
C ARG A 367 -0.53 -20.11 10.53
N GLN A 368 -0.86 -18.83 10.44
CA GLN A 368 -0.05 -17.81 11.12
C GLN A 368 -0.66 -17.59 12.51
N GLN A 369 -0.48 -18.58 13.39
CA GLN A 369 -0.72 -18.36 14.81
C GLN A 369 0.39 -17.45 15.32
N PHE A 370 -0.03 -16.29 15.82
CA PHE A 370 0.73 -15.42 16.69
C PHE A 370 1.70 -16.21 17.58
N SER A 371 2.98 -15.90 17.43
CA SER A 371 3.99 -16.03 18.48
C SER A 371 4.62 -14.66 18.65
#